data_AF-A0A965YS27-F1
#
_entry.id   AF-A0A965YS27-F1
#
_cell.length_a   1.000
_cell.length_b   1.000
_cell.length_c   1.000
_cell.angle_alpha   90.00
_cell.angle_beta   90.00
_cell.angle_gamma   90.00
#
_symmetry.space_group_name_H-M   'P 1'
#
loop_
_entity.id
_entity.type
_entity.pdbx_description
1 polymer ?
#
loop_
_entity_poly.entity_id
_entity_poly.type
_entity_poly.pdbx_seq_one_letter_code
_entity_poly.pdbx_strand_id
1 'polypeptide(L)'
;MHMEETQENLYQKIIQIYQETESVKETAKKLGTYPIKVRRVLITEGLWHSNTSTQIVSLYASGLSVAEIAKQLFISEKNVQSYLPYRRGQYGGDNRSGEAVRSEEYRDRMQVAESSQVKKKNRKINSGEEMEKNSMQKLDVIKERDRQLAGERPTPYAIRLHLELDNEDKVLGEKEIGILAEYGKMVNNISRDVIVPGDITLHALHYVINRAFGWQNSHLHSFHPYEANYNKMIKTGKLTEWAKLAGMYFRFPCEDFEDIYWDDDYKASMSVKNWLRKKYTGPYYYGGTREYFYRCQQDIKELYDGQPILEVRKSFAEWYEECNELKKITGNQDAKTDMIKRIAPISEVTVKELADSIHFEGGFDELIERIPLCDILLMPGMAQNFDSWNFSNRRVLKDCENENMCLAPVTAPILDALHYWYDYGDDWNVKITATKCYETKKKYEASGDPTEPMEEHRPVCVDADALPVCDDVGGIYGYCNMLETIHGDDIEEKESMKEWARGMGWTGRKINPNNIL
;
A
#
# COMPACT_ATOMS: atom_id res chain seq x y z
N MET A 1 -25.31 -20.42 -24.19
CA MET A 1 -24.92 -20.44 -25.61
C MET A 1 -24.87 -18.99 -26.11
N HIS A 2 -23.83 -18.26 -25.71
CA HIS A 2 -23.41 -16.97 -26.26
C HIS A 2 -22.22 -16.48 -25.44
N MET A 3 -21.01 -16.77 -25.92
CA MET A 3 -19.78 -16.00 -25.77
C MET A 3 -18.64 -16.82 -26.40
N GLU A 4 -18.73 -17.04 -27.71
CA GLU A 4 -17.65 -17.70 -28.47
C GLU A 4 -17.29 -16.94 -29.77
N GLU A 5 -17.69 -15.67 -29.89
CA GLU A 5 -17.38 -14.86 -31.06
C GLU A 5 -16.54 -13.63 -30.71
N THR A 6 -15.49 -13.44 -31.51
CA THR A 6 -14.65 -12.25 -31.73
C THR A 6 -13.34 -12.08 -30.94
N GLN A 7 -12.43 -13.05 -31.11
CA GLN A 7 -11.02 -12.70 -31.38
C GLN A 7 -10.68 -13.01 -32.84
N GLU A 8 -11.37 -12.31 -33.72
CA GLU A 8 -11.05 -12.27 -35.15
C GLU A 8 -9.59 -11.79 -35.30
N ASN A 9 -8.73 -12.70 -35.75
CA ASN A 9 -7.28 -12.63 -35.61
C ASN A 9 -6.74 -11.28 -36.15
N LEU A 10 -6.11 -10.47 -35.28
CA LEU A 10 -5.48 -9.19 -35.63
C LEU A 10 -4.58 -9.30 -36.87
N TYR A 11 -3.98 -10.47 -37.11
CA TYR A 11 -3.22 -10.79 -38.31
C TYR A 11 -4.03 -10.64 -39.61
N GLN A 12 -5.24 -11.22 -39.64
CA GLN A 12 -6.16 -11.12 -40.78
C GLN A 12 -6.70 -9.70 -40.94
N LYS A 13 -7.01 -9.02 -39.83
CA LYS A 13 -7.43 -7.61 -39.85
C LYS A 13 -6.36 -6.69 -40.42
N ILE A 14 -5.08 -6.95 -40.14
CA ILE A 14 -3.97 -6.21 -40.73
C ILE A 14 -3.96 -6.35 -42.25
N ILE A 15 -4.14 -7.56 -42.78
CA ILE A 15 -4.15 -7.81 -44.23
C ILE A 15 -5.34 -7.10 -44.88
N GLN A 16 -6.54 -7.26 -44.32
CA GLN A 16 -7.77 -6.66 -44.85
C GLN A 16 -7.71 -5.12 -44.86
N ILE A 17 -7.34 -4.50 -43.74
CA ILE A 17 -7.27 -3.03 -43.66
C ILE A 17 -6.11 -2.48 -44.49
N TYR A 18 -5.02 -3.24 -44.65
CA TYR A 18 -3.93 -2.84 -45.55
C TYR A 18 -4.37 -2.82 -47.02
N GLN A 19 -5.20 -3.77 -47.47
CA GLN A 19 -5.77 -3.74 -48.84
C GLN A 19 -6.59 -2.46 -49.11
N GLU A 20 -7.20 -1.86 -48.08
CA GLU A 20 -7.93 -0.60 -48.21
C GLU A 20 -7.05 0.65 -48.08
N THR A 21 -5.97 0.58 -47.29
CA THR A 21 -5.19 1.76 -46.91
C THR A 21 -3.87 1.89 -47.67
N GLU A 22 -3.34 0.78 -48.20
CA GLU A 22 -2.04 0.66 -48.87
C GLU A 22 -0.87 1.34 -48.12
N SER A 23 -1.02 1.54 -46.81
CA SER A 23 -0.12 2.33 -45.99
C SER A 23 0.02 1.72 -44.61
N VAL A 24 1.21 1.17 -44.32
CA VAL A 24 1.57 0.58 -43.02
C VAL A 24 1.24 1.52 -41.85
N LYS A 25 1.46 2.83 -42.02
CA LYS A 25 1.24 3.83 -40.97
C LYS A 25 -0.26 4.06 -40.73
N GLU A 26 -1.05 4.12 -41.79
CA GLU A 26 -2.50 4.35 -41.67
C GLU A 26 -3.23 3.09 -41.22
N THR A 27 -2.83 1.91 -41.69
CA THR A 27 -3.29 0.62 -41.17
C THR A 27 -3.05 0.49 -39.67
N ALA A 28 -1.84 0.86 -39.22
CA ALA A 28 -1.48 0.81 -37.79
C ALA A 28 -2.34 1.77 -36.95
N LYS A 29 -2.56 2.99 -37.46
CA LYS A 29 -3.41 4.00 -36.82
C LYS A 29 -4.87 3.55 -36.70
N LYS A 30 -5.45 3.00 -37.77
CA LYS A 30 -6.83 2.49 -37.78
C LYS A 30 -7.03 1.31 -36.82
N LEU A 31 -6.01 0.46 -36.66
CA LEU A 31 -6.08 -0.74 -35.80
C LEU A 31 -5.58 -0.50 -34.37
N GLY A 32 -5.18 0.72 -34.00
CA GLY A 32 -4.62 1.02 -32.68
C GLY A 32 -3.36 0.20 -32.37
N THR A 33 -2.55 -0.11 -33.38
CA THR A 33 -1.35 -0.96 -33.25
C THR A 33 -0.09 -0.25 -33.75
N TYR A 34 1.07 -0.91 -33.60
CA TYR A 34 2.35 -0.31 -33.96
C TYR A 34 2.72 -0.56 -35.43
N PRO A 35 3.27 0.44 -36.16
CA PRO A 35 3.67 0.29 -37.57
C PRO A 35 4.64 -0.87 -37.83
N ILE A 36 5.51 -1.17 -36.88
CA ILE A 36 6.45 -2.31 -36.97
C ILE A 36 5.71 -3.66 -37.01
N LYS A 37 4.61 -3.80 -36.28
CA LYS A 37 3.82 -5.03 -36.23
C LYS A 37 3.11 -5.27 -37.55
N VAL A 38 2.47 -4.22 -38.09
CA VAL A 38 1.84 -4.22 -39.42
C VAL A 38 2.86 -4.58 -40.50
N ARG A 39 4.01 -3.88 -40.50
CA ARG A 39 5.08 -4.10 -41.49
C ARG A 39 5.54 -5.54 -41.52
N ARG A 40 5.82 -6.15 -40.35
CA ARG A 40 6.31 -7.52 -40.27
C ARG A 40 5.27 -8.55 -40.73
N VAL A 41 3.98 -8.34 -40.44
CA VAL A 41 2.90 -9.21 -40.95
C VAL A 41 2.88 -9.17 -42.48
N LEU A 42 2.91 -7.97 -43.06
CA LEU A 42 2.85 -7.80 -44.51
C LEU A 42 4.11 -8.31 -45.23
N ILE A 43 5.31 -8.17 -44.63
CA ILE A 43 6.54 -8.79 -45.14
C ILE A 43 6.43 -10.32 -45.11
N THR A 44 5.84 -10.88 -44.06
CA THR A 44 5.68 -12.34 -43.89
C THR A 44 4.75 -12.93 -44.96
N GLU A 45 3.67 -12.22 -45.31
CA GLU A 45 2.73 -12.61 -46.37
C GLU A 45 3.17 -12.18 -47.78
N GLY A 46 4.30 -11.48 -47.92
CA GLY A 46 4.77 -10.98 -49.21
C GLY A 46 3.96 -9.81 -49.78
N LEU A 47 3.12 -9.16 -48.96
CA LEU A 47 2.22 -8.06 -49.34
C LEU A 47 2.88 -6.68 -49.24
N TRP A 48 4.06 -6.58 -48.63
CA TRP A 48 4.80 -5.33 -48.50
C TRP A 48 6.30 -5.54 -48.63
N HIS A 49 6.97 -4.65 -49.37
CA HIS A 49 8.42 -4.62 -49.50
C HIS A 49 8.95 -3.19 -49.65
N SER A 50 10.24 -3.04 -49.45
CA SER A 50 11.05 -1.85 -49.68
C SER A 50 12.47 -2.29 -50.04
N ASN A 51 13.29 -1.40 -50.60
CA ASN A 51 14.68 -1.73 -50.94
C ASN A 51 15.45 -2.30 -49.72
N THR A 52 15.26 -1.70 -48.55
CA THR A 52 15.87 -2.13 -47.29
C THR A 52 15.35 -3.49 -46.82
N SER A 53 14.02 -3.72 -46.87
CA SER A 53 13.46 -5.02 -46.43
C SER A 53 13.88 -6.16 -47.34
N THR A 54 13.94 -5.94 -48.66
CA THR A 54 14.37 -6.95 -49.62
C THR A 54 15.83 -7.33 -49.40
N GLN A 55 16.71 -6.35 -49.18
CA GLN A 55 18.12 -6.60 -48.85
C GLN A 55 18.28 -7.38 -47.53
N ILE A 56 17.56 -6.97 -46.48
CA ILE A 56 17.60 -7.65 -45.17
C ILE A 56 17.11 -9.10 -45.28
N VAL A 57 15.99 -9.33 -45.97
CA VAL A 57 15.42 -10.67 -46.16
C VAL A 57 16.36 -11.56 -46.98
N SER A 58 16.99 -11.02 -48.03
CA SER A 58 17.96 -11.75 -48.85
C SER A 58 19.22 -12.15 -48.07
N LEU A 59 19.80 -11.23 -47.30
CA LEU A 59 20.99 -11.52 -46.47
C LEU A 59 20.67 -12.51 -45.34
N TYR A 60 19.48 -12.41 -44.76
CA TYR A 60 19.01 -13.37 -43.76
C TYR A 60 18.78 -14.75 -44.37
N ALA A 61 18.21 -14.83 -45.57
CA ALA A 61 18.01 -16.08 -46.30
C ALA A 61 19.33 -16.76 -46.69
N SER A 62 20.41 -16.00 -46.90
CA SER A 62 21.76 -16.54 -47.11
C SER A 62 22.48 -17.00 -45.83
N GLY A 63 21.79 -16.98 -44.68
CA GLY A 63 22.28 -17.52 -43.41
C GLY A 63 22.99 -16.54 -42.49
N LEU A 64 23.02 -15.24 -42.79
CA LEU A 64 23.62 -14.24 -41.90
C LEU A 64 22.74 -13.98 -40.68
N SER A 65 23.38 -13.79 -39.53
CA SER A 65 22.73 -13.37 -38.29
C SER A 65 22.28 -11.90 -38.34
N VAL A 66 21.36 -11.52 -37.44
CA VAL A 66 20.89 -10.13 -37.31
C VAL A 66 22.04 -9.15 -37.09
N ALA A 67 23.03 -9.52 -36.27
CA ALA A 67 24.19 -8.69 -35.97
C ALA A 67 25.11 -8.50 -37.20
N GLU A 68 25.29 -9.54 -38.00
CA GLU A 68 26.07 -9.48 -39.24
C GLU A 68 25.38 -8.62 -40.30
N ILE A 69 24.06 -8.75 -40.45
CA ILE A 69 23.25 -7.93 -41.36
C ILE A 69 23.28 -6.46 -40.93
N ALA A 70 23.13 -6.19 -39.63
CA ALA A 70 23.19 -4.83 -39.07
C ALA A 70 24.54 -4.16 -39.38
N LYS A 71 25.63 -4.91 -39.19
CA LYS A 71 26.99 -4.46 -39.49
C LYS A 71 27.21 -4.23 -40.98
N GLN A 72 26.71 -5.11 -41.85
CA GLN A 72 26.87 -5.01 -43.29
C GLN A 72 26.08 -3.86 -43.91
N LEU A 73 24.89 -3.58 -43.38
CA LEU A 73 23.99 -2.53 -43.88
C LEU A 73 24.16 -1.19 -43.14
N PHE A 74 25.05 -1.11 -42.16
CA PHE A 74 25.26 0.07 -41.30
C PHE A 74 23.98 0.59 -40.63
N ILE A 75 23.14 -0.32 -40.15
CA ILE A 75 21.90 -0.03 -39.41
C ILE A 75 21.88 -0.75 -38.07
N SER A 76 21.00 -0.35 -37.14
CA SER A 76 20.90 -1.02 -35.84
C SER A 76 20.26 -2.41 -35.96
N GLU A 77 20.61 -3.34 -35.06
CA GLU A 77 19.98 -4.67 -34.99
C GLU A 77 18.46 -4.58 -34.83
N LYS A 78 17.98 -3.60 -34.06
CA LYS A 78 16.54 -3.32 -33.92
C LYS A 78 15.89 -2.94 -35.25
N ASN A 79 16.60 -2.20 -36.10
CA ASN A 79 16.13 -1.84 -37.43
C ASN A 79 16.06 -3.09 -38.33
N VAL A 80 17.10 -3.93 -38.33
CA VAL A 80 17.10 -5.23 -39.03
C VAL A 80 15.91 -6.10 -38.63
N GLN A 81 15.69 -6.28 -37.33
CA GLN A 81 14.58 -7.07 -36.79
C GLN A 81 13.20 -6.55 -37.23
N SER A 82 13.06 -5.24 -37.43
CA SER A 82 11.80 -4.61 -37.87
C SER A 82 11.41 -4.98 -39.31
N TYR A 83 12.36 -5.46 -40.12
CA TYR A 83 12.19 -5.82 -41.53
C TYR A 83 12.28 -7.33 -41.78
N LEU A 84 12.48 -8.14 -40.75
CA LEU A 84 12.48 -9.61 -40.88
C LEU A 84 11.06 -10.18 -40.78
N PRO A 85 10.74 -11.20 -41.61
CA PRO A 85 9.47 -11.92 -41.51
C PRO A 85 9.34 -12.58 -40.14
N TYR A 86 8.10 -12.84 -39.72
CA TYR A 86 7.87 -13.68 -38.55
C TYR A 86 8.37 -15.10 -38.85
N ARG A 87 9.12 -15.68 -37.91
CA ARG A 87 9.34 -17.13 -37.91
C ARG A 87 7.99 -17.77 -37.58
N ARG A 88 7.48 -18.66 -38.45
CA ARG A 88 6.17 -19.29 -38.29
C ARG A 88 6.05 -20.00 -36.92
N GLY A 89 5.31 -19.36 -36.03
CA GLY A 89 4.53 -19.96 -34.96
C GLY A 89 3.23 -19.16 -34.95
N GLN A 90 2.07 -19.84 -34.99
CA GLN A 90 0.76 -19.16 -35.00
C GLN A 90 0.68 -18.19 -33.81
N TYR A 91 0.44 -16.91 -34.10
CA TYR A 91 0.08 -15.96 -33.06
C TYR A 91 -1.27 -16.40 -32.49
N GLY A 92 -1.29 -16.83 -31.23
CA GLY A 92 -2.47 -17.40 -30.57
C GLY A 92 -2.80 -18.85 -30.96
N GLY A 93 -1.86 -19.60 -31.56
CA GLY A 93 -2.01 -21.05 -31.74
C GLY A 93 -1.49 -21.83 -30.52
N ASP A 94 -1.85 -23.12 -30.44
CA ASP A 94 -1.56 -24.03 -29.31
C ASP A 94 -0.07 -24.13 -28.93
N ASN A 95 0.85 -23.77 -29.84
CA ASN A 95 2.29 -23.73 -29.59
C ASN A 95 2.79 -22.29 -29.31
N ARG A 96 2.53 -21.79 -28.11
CA ARG A 96 2.97 -20.47 -27.64
C ARG A 96 4.46 -20.50 -27.24
N SER A 97 5.21 -19.43 -27.53
CA SER A 97 6.56 -19.28 -26.99
C SER A 97 6.51 -19.02 -25.49
N GLY A 98 7.50 -19.50 -24.72
CA GLY A 98 7.57 -19.26 -23.27
C GLY A 98 7.64 -17.77 -22.89
N GLU A 99 8.07 -16.89 -23.80
CA GLU A 99 8.00 -15.43 -23.61
C GLU A 99 6.58 -14.88 -23.76
N ALA A 100 5.79 -15.42 -24.70
CA ALA A 100 4.41 -15.01 -24.90
C ALA A 100 3.51 -15.46 -23.74
N VAL A 101 3.81 -16.60 -23.13
CA VAL A 101 3.15 -17.07 -21.89
C VAL A 101 3.50 -16.13 -20.74
N ARG A 102 4.80 -15.92 -20.47
CA ARG A 102 5.27 -14.99 -19.41
C ARG A 102 4.73 -13.58 -19.54
N SER A 103 4.59 -13.07 -20.77
CA SER A 103 4.04 -11.73 -21.02
C SER A 103 2.52 -11.67 -20.85
N GLU A 104 1.80 -12.77 -21.00
CA GLU A 104 0.38 -12.85 -20.67
C GLU A 104 0.18 -12.96 -19.16
N GLU A 105 0.84 -13.92 -18.51
CA GLU A 105 0.84 -14.06 -17.04
C GLU A 105 1.17 -12.73 -16.34
N TYR A 106 2.16 -11.99 -16.88
CA TYR A 106 2.49 -10.66 -16.38
C TYR A 106 1.30 -9.70 -16.47
N ARG A 107 0.59 -9.66 -17.61
CA ARG A 107 -0.53 -8.75 -17.86
C ARG A 107 -1.74 -9.13 -17.00
N ASP A 108 -2.03 -10.42 -16.89
CA ASP A 108 -3.13 -10.93 -16.08
C ASP A 108 -2.92 -10.56 -14.62
N ARG A 109 -1.69 -10.73 -14.11
CA ARG A 109 -1.34 -10.23 -12.78
C ARG A 109 -1.54 -8.72 -12.62
N MET A 110 -1.19 -7.91 -13.62
CA MET A 110 -1.43 -6.46 -13.53
C MET A 110 -2.92 -6.13 -13.49
N GLN A 111 -3.76 -6.90 -14.19
CA GLN A 111 -5.23 -6.75 -14.15
C GLN A 111 -5.81 -7.20 -12.81
N VAL A 112 -5.34 -8.32 -12.26
CA VAL A 112 -5.73 -8.79 -10.92
C VAL A 112 -5.45 -7.69 -9.90
N ALA A 113 -4.22 -7.14 -9.90
CA ALA A 113 -3.84 -6.04 -9.03
C ALA A 113 -4.74 -4.80 -9.19
N GLU A 114 -5.10 -4.41 -10.43
CA GLU A 114 -5.98 -3.26 -10.68
C GLU A 114 -7.41 -3.53 -10.17
N SER A 115 -7.86 -4.78 -10.29
CA SER A 115 -9.18 -5.16 -9.83
C SER A 115 -9.30 -5.27 -8.32
N SER A 116 -8.18 -5.54 -7.63
CA SER A 116 -8.07 -5.74 -6.18
C SER A 116 -7.78 -4.48 -5.39
N GLN A 117 -7.32 -3.38 -6.02
CA GLN A 117 -7.12 -2.12 -5.30
C GLN A 117 -8.40 -1.68 -4.57
N VAL A 118 -8.23 -0.93 -3.48
CA VAL A 118 -9.31 -0.40 -2.65
C VAL A 118 -10.10 0.65 -3.47
N LYS A 119 -11.04 0.18 -4.30
CA LYS A 119 -11.78 1.00 -5.27
C LYS A 119 -12.56 2.11 -4.59
N LYS A 120 -12.54 3.31 -5.20
CA LYS A 120 -13.53 4.39 -5.04
C LYS A 120 -14.91 3.88 -5.46
N LYS A 121 -15.63 3.21 -4.56
CA LYS A 121 -16.99 2.72 -4.82
C LYS A 121 -17.95 3.92 -4.80
N ASN A 122 -18.46 4.26 -5.99
CA ASN A 122 -19.63 5.11 -6.27
C ASN A 122 -19.45 6.64 -6.24
N ARG A 123 -19.10 7.22 -7.40
CA ARG A 123 -19.77 8.45 -7.86
C ARG A 123 -20.29 8.31 -9.30
N LYS A 124 -21.60 8.05 -9.42
CA LYS A 124 -22.46 8.85 -10.31
C LYS A 124 -22.86 10.09 -9.53
N ILE A 125 -21.96 11.05 -9.39
CA ILE A 125 -22.30 12.37 -8.86
C ILE A 125 -21.61 13.39 -9.76
N ASN A 126 -22.40 14.29 -10.34
CA ASN A 126 -21.96 15.55 -10.96
C ASN A 126 -21.12 16.35 -9.94
N SER A 127 -19.84 15.99 -9.80
CA SER A 127 -18.92 16.58 -8.82
C SER A 127 -17.59 16.96 -9.46
N GLY A 128 -17.56 17.04 -10.79
CA GLY A 128 -16.44 17.64 -11.52
C GLY A 128 -16.26 19.13 -11.19
N GLU A 129 -17.32 19.84 -10.79
CA GLU A 129 -17.26 21.30 -10.58
C GLU A 129 -16.99 21.75 -9.13
N GLU A 130 -17.23 20.91 -8.12
CA GLU A 130 -16.98 21.25 -6.70
C GLU A 130 -15.61 20.78 -6.19
N MET A 131 -15.14 19.58 -6.59
CA MET A 131 -13.81 19.09 -6.14
C MET A 131 -12.64 19.80 -6.85
N GLU A 132 -12.80 20.27 -8.09
CA GLU A 132 -11.76 21.08 -8.75
C GLU A 132 -11.60 22.46 -8.10
N LYS A 133 -12.69 23.04 -7.58
CA LYS A 133 -12.66 24.36 -6.90
C LYS A 133 -12.16 24.29 -5.46
N ASN A 134 -12.32 23.17 -4.78
CA ASN A 134 -11.81 22.92 -3.42
C ASN A 134 -10.56 22.04 -3.39
N SER A 135 -9.77 22.02 -4.48
CA SER A 135 -8.42 21.47 -4.42
C SER A 135 -7.57 22.31 -3.46
N MET A 136 -7.64 21.99 -2.17
CA MET A 136 -6.54 22.30 -1.26
C MET A 136 -5.28 21.79 -1.96
N GLN A 137 -4.41 22.72 -2.36
CA GLN A 137 -3.12 22.39 -2.93
C GLN A 137 -2.51 21.34 -2.00
N LYS A 138 -2.15 20.17 -2.55
CA LYS A 138 -1.58 19.04 -1.80
C LYS A 138 -0.68 19.56 -0.69
N LEU A 139 -1.02 19.26 0.57
CA LEU A 139 -0.30 19.82 1.70
C LEU A 139 1.13 19.26 1.70
N ASP A 140 2.09 20.16 1.64
CA ASP A 140 3.48 19.85 1.97
C ASP A 140 3.60 19.83 3.49
N VAL A 141 3.45 18.63 4.05
CA VAL A 141 3.40 18.39 5.51
C VAL A 141 4.67 18.92 6.18
N ILE A 142 5.83 18.79 5.54
CA ILE A 142 7.13 19.16 6.12
C ILE A 142 7.33 20.66 6.09
N LYS A 143 6.99 21.31 4.97
CA LYS A 143 7.02 22.78 4.91
C LYS A 143 6.12 23.39 6.00
N GLU A 144 4.97 22.78 6.25
CA GLU A 144 4.04 23.25 7.28
C GLU A 144 4.55 22.97 8.70
N ARG A 145 5.08 21.77 8.93
CA ARG A 145 5.77 21.40 10.17
C ARG A 145 6.92 22.38 10.49
N ASP A 146 7.80 22.64 9.54
CA ASP A 146 8.98 23.48 9.72
C ASP A 146 8.60 24.94 9.97
N ARG A 147 7.52 25.40 9.32
CA ARG A 147 6.88 26.68 9.65
C ARG A 147 6.56 26.70 11.14
N GLN A 148 5.69 25.81 11.64
CA GLN A 148 5.23 25.76 13.05
C GLN A 148 6.37 25.69 14.07
N LEU A 149 7.40 24.91 13.77
CA LEU A 149 8.53 24.66 14.66
C LEU A 149 9.60 25.76 14.63
N ALA A 150 9.57 26.66 13.65
CA ALA A 150 10.59 27.68 13.42
C ALA A 150 12.03 27.13 13.47
N GLY A 151 12.22 25.87 13.03
CA GLY A 151 13.53 25.18 13.01
C GLY A 151 14.01 24.59 14.33
N GLU A 152 13.22 24.59 15.41
CA GLU A 152 13.66 24.07 16.72
C GLU A 152 13.84 22.55 16.77
N ARG A 153 13.08 21.82 15.94
CA ARG A 153 13.19 20.36 15.80
C ARG A 153 13.50 20.02 14.35
N PRO A 154 14.79 19.91 13.97
CA PRO A 154 15.16 19.59 12.61
C PRO A 154 14.73 18.16 12.25
N THR A 155 14.36 17.97 10.98
CA THR A 155 14.13 16.64 10.41
C THR A 155 15.47 15.91 10.30
N PRO A 156 15.58 14.65 10.78
CA PRO A 156 16.73 13.81 10.50
C PRO A 156 16.95 13.64 8.99
N TYR A 157 18.19 13.36 8.58
CA TYR A 157 18.47 13.02 7.18
C TYR A 157 17.89 11.66 6.81
N ALA A 158 18.06 10.66 7.68
CA ALA A 158 17.52 9.31 7.47
C ALA A 158 17.26 8.60 8.80
N ILE A 159 16.35 7.63 8.78
CA ILE A 159 16.02 6.78 9.93
C ILE A 159 16.11 5.33 9.48
N ARG A 160 16.78 4.48 10.27
CA ARG A 160 16.74 3.02 10.09
C ARG A 160 15.62 2.44 10.96
N LEU A 161 14.74 1.70 10.32
CA LEU A 161 13.62 1.00 10.92
C LEU A 161 13.85 -0.50 10.85
N HIS A 162 13.43 -1.20 11.90
CA HIS A 162 13.21 -2.64 11.89
C HIS A 162 11.70 -2.88 11.78
N LEU A 163 11.28 -3.59 10.73
CA LEU A 163 9.90 -4.00 10.49
C LEU A 163 9.83 -5.51 10.67
N GLU A 164 8.97 -6.00 11.55
CA GLU A 164 8.79 -7.44 11.74
C GLU A 164 7.33 -7.82 11.82
N LEU A 165 6.97 -9.00 11.30
CA LEU A 165 5.61 -9.51 11.53
C LEU A 165 5.43 -9.77 13.02
N ASP A 166 4.43 -9.07 13.57
CA ASP A 166 4.01 -9.22 14.96
C ASP A 166 3.01 -10.35 15.04
N ASN A 167 3.48 -11.48 15.58
CA ASN A 167 2.69 -12.68 15.79
C ASN A 167 2.50 -12.93 17.29
N GLU A 168 2.67 -11.94 18.17
CA GLU A 168 2.56 -12.13 19.63
C GLU A 168 1.20 -12.73 20.03
N ASP A 169 0.13 -12.32 19.37
CA ASP A 169 -1.22 -12.87 19.59
C ASP A 169 -1.49 -14.18 18.81
N LYS A 170 -0.56 -14.60 17.94
CA LYS A 170 -0.69 -15.80 17.11
C LYS A 170 0.20 -16.92 17.64
N VAL A 171 -0.43 -17.95 18.21
CA VAL A 171 0.27 -19.13 18.72
C VAL A 171 0.73 -20.01 17.55
N LEU A 172 1.94 -19.77 17.03
CA LEU A 172 2.57 -20.64 16.04
C LEU A 172 3.14 -21.88 16.72
N GLY A 173 2.74 -23.06 16.24
CA GLY A 173 3.27 -24.33 16.71
C GLY A 173 4.64 -24.66 16.10
N GLU A 174 5.27 -25.72 16.61
CA GLU A 174 6.54 -26.21 16.06
C GLU A 174 6.44 -26.57 14.57
N LYS A 175 5.27 -27.03 14.12
CA LYS A 175 4.99 -27.34 12.70
C LYS A 175 5.11 -26.08 11.84
N GLU A 176 4.38 -25.02 12.18
CA GLU A 176 4.38 -23.76 11.43
C GLU A 176 5.77 -23.14 11.41
N ILE A 177 6.45 -23.10 12.57
CA ILE A 177 7.83 -22.60 12.66
C ILE A 177 8.77 -23.41 11.77
N GLY A 178 8.63 -24.74 11.74
CA GLY A 178 9.40 -25.63 10.86
C GLY A 178 9.16 -25.33 9.38
N ILE A 179 7.91 -25.15 8.97
CA ILE A 179 7.53 -24.78 7.58
C ILE A 179 8.14 -23.43 7.20
N LEU A 180 8.02 -22.43 8.06
CA LEU A 180 8.57 -21.09 7.81
C LEU A 180 10.09 -21.12 7.72
N ALA A 181 10.77 -21.90 8.56
CA ALA A 181 12.22 -22.05 8.48
C ALA A 181 12.66 -22.77 7.20
N GLU A 182 12.03 -23.92 6.89
CA GLU A 182 12.44 -24.78 5.78
C GLU A 182 12.05 -24.17 4.42
N TYR A 183 10.79 -23.80 4.26
CA TYR A 183 10.23 -23.36 2.97
C TYR A 183 10.15 -21.83 2.88
N GLY A 184 9.77 -21.16 3.97
CA GLY A 184 9.76 -19.70 4.06
C GLY A 184 11.15 -19.07 4.17
N LYS A 185 12.19 -19.87 4.41
CA LYS A 185 13.59 -19.44 4.60
C LYS A 185 13.79 -18.46 5.76
N MET A 186 12.92 -18.56 6.76
CA MET A 186 12.97 -17.79 8.00
C MET A 186 14.12 -18.26 8.88
N VAL A 187 14.88 -17.31 9.43
CA VAL A 187 15.94 -17.59 10.41
C VAL A 187 15.44 -17.29 11.82
N ASN A 188 14.92 -16.09 12.04
CA ASN A 188 14.41 -15.63 13.33
C ASN A 188 12.93 -15.22 13.22
N ASN A 189 12.60 -14.35 12.26
CA ASN A 189 11.24 -13.85 12.04
C ASN A 189 11.06 -13.47 10.55
N ILE A 190 9.86 -13.11 10.13
CA ILE A 190 9.63 -12.47 8.82
C ILE A 190 9.83 -10.97 9.02
N SER A 191 11.00 -10.45 8.65
CA SER A 191 11.39 -9.07 8.97
C SER A 191 12.22 -8.37 7.89
N ARG A 192 12.23 -7.03 7.93
CA ARG A 192 12.92 -6.16 6.99
C ARG A 192 13.58 -5.02 7.75
N ASP A 193 14.86 -4.79 7.49
CA ASP A 193 15.51 -3.55 7.89
C ASP A 193 15.46 -2.58 6.72
N VAL A 194 14.84 -1.43 6.94
CA VAL A 194 14.68 -0.38 5.93
C VAL A 194 15.26 0.93 6.43
N ILE A 195 15.85 1.70 5.52
CA ILE A 195 16.28 3.06 5.76
C ILE A 195 15.37 3.97 4.96
N VAL A 196 14.77 4.93 5.65
CA VAL A 196 13.80 5.88 5.08
C VAL A 196 14.30 7.32 5.22
N PRO A 197 13.90 8.24 4.32
CA PRO A 197 14.07 9.67 4.55
C PRO A 197 13.45 10.09 5.88
N GLY A 198 14.10 11.00 6.62
CA GLY A 198 13.66 11.35 7.98
C GLY A 198 12.32 12.09 8.07
N ASP A 199 11.82 12.57 6.94
CA ASP A 199 10.54 13.23 6.75
C ASP A 199 9.42 12.33 6.18
N ILE A 200 9.67 11.02 6.00
CA ILE A 200 8.63 10.11 5.51
C ILE A 200 7.38 10.17 6.39
N THR A 201 6.21 10.27 5.77
CA THR A 201 4.92 10.21 6.46
C THR A 201 4.49 8.77 6.68
N LEU A 202 3.57 8.52 7.62
CA LEU A 202 2.99 7.19 7.78
C LEU A 202 2.28 6.71 6.49
N HIS A 203 1.64 7.63 5.75
CA HIS A 203 1.04 7.35 4.44
C HIS A 203 2.06 6.80 3.43
N ALA A 204 3.23 7.43 3.31
CA ALA A 204 4.28 6.94 2.41
C ALA A 204 4.91 5.64 2.94
N LEU A 205 5.02 5.50 4.27
CA LEU A 205 5.54 4.30 4.92
C LEU A 205 4.67 3.07 4.67
N HIS A 206 3.34 3.22 4.59
CA HIS A 206 2.42 2.14 4.20
C HIS A 206 2.84 1.47 2.88
N TYR A 207 3.18 2.27 1.86
CA TYR A 207 3.64 1.75 0.57
C TYR A 207 5.03 1.11 0.64
N VAL A 208 5.91 1.58 1.55
CA VAL A 208 7.19 0.93 1.84
C VAL A 208 6.95 -0.46 2.42
N ILE A 209 6.07 -0.56 3.42
CA ILE A 209 5.73 -1.82 4.10
C ILE A 209 5.13 -2.82 3.10
N ASN A 210 4.13 -2.41 2.32
CA ASN A 210 3.54 -3.23 1.26
C ASN A 210 4.61 -3.81 0.34
N ARG A 211 5.48 -2.94 -0.17
CA ARG A 211 6.55 -3.37 -1.07
C ARG A 211 7.56 -4.29 -0.40
N ALA A 212 7.87 -4.06 0.88
CA ALA A 212 8.86 -4.80 1.63
C ALA A 212 8.40 -6.24 1.97
N PHE A 213 7.12 -6.41 2.30
CA PHE A 213 6.53 -7.71 2.64
C PHE A 213 5.94 -8.47 1.45
N GLY A 214 5.69 -7.79 0.32
CA GLY A 214 5.23 -8.43 -0.92
C GLY A 214 3.76 -8.19 -1.26
N TRP A 215 3.07 -7.37 -0.47
CA TRP A 215 1.68 -6.97 -0.67
C TRP A 215 1.52 -5.95 -1.82
N GLN A 216 0.31 -5.88 -2.35
CA GLN A 216 -0.04 -5.09 -3.53
C GLN A 216 -1.03 -3.95 -3.24
N ASN A 217 -1.19 -3.54 -1.98
CA ASN A 217 -2.16 -2.51 -1.57
C ASN A 217 -3.61 -2.88 -1.95
N SER A 218 -3.99 -4.15 -1.74
CA SER A 218 -5.34 -4.63 -2.09
C SER A 218 -6.35 -4.45 -0.96
N HIS A 219 -5.88 -4.15 0.25
CA HIS A 219 -6.69 -4.18 1.46
C HIS A 219 -6.61 -2.91 2.29
N LEU A 220 -7.54 -2.79 3.24
CA LEU A 220 -7.53 -1.75 4.25
C LEU A 220 -6.32 -1.88 5.20
N HIS A 221 -5.91 -0.76 5.76
CA HIS A 221 -4.80 -0.68 6.68
C HIS A 221 -4.97 0.46 7.68
N SER A 222 -4.20 0.40 8.75
CA SER A 222 -4.15 1.42 9.79
C SER A 222 -2.84 1.37 10.58
N PHE A 223 -2.50 2.50 11.21
CA PHE A 223 -1.39 2.58 12.16
C PHE A 223 -1.93 2.83 13.56
N HIS A 224 -1.37 2.16 14.55
CA HIS A 224 -1.81 2.20 15.94
C HIS A 224 -0.62 2.37 16.90
N PRO A 225 -0.79 3.06 18.04
CA PRO A 225 0.07 2.86 19.19
C PRO A 225 -0.22 1.51 19.85
N TYR A 226 0.80 0.87 20.42
CA TYR A 226 0.56 -0.24 21.35
C TYR A 226 -0.25 0.21 22.57
N GLU A 227 -1.04 -0.70 23.14
CA GLU A 227 -2.00 -0.42 24.23
C GLU A 227 -1.36 0.34 25.41
N ALA A 228 -0.16 -0.06 25.81
CA ALA A 228 0.58 0.59 26.90
C ALA A 228 0.91 2.07 26.62
N ASN A 229 1.16 2.44 25.36
CA ASN A 229 1.39 3.83 24.98
C ASN A 229 0.07 4.59 24.81
N TYR A 230 -0.93 3.96 24.21
CA TYR A 230 -2.27 4.53 24.07
C TYR A 230 -2.85 4.95 25.43
N ASN A 231 -2.79 4.04 26.42
CA ASN A 231 -3.25 4.29 27.77
C ASN A 231 -2.49 5.43 28.47
N LYS A 232 -1.23 5.71 28.10
CA LYS A 232 -0.50 6.87 28.63
C LYS A 232 -0.88 8.18 27.92
N MET A 233 -1.27 8.12 26.65
CA MET A 233 -1.76 9.28 25.90
C MET A 233 -3.12 9.77 26.43
N ILE A 234 -3.98 8.84 26.83
CA ILE A 234 -5.29 9.11 27.45
C ILE A 234 -5.36 8.51 28.87
N LYS A 235 -4.59 9.10 29.79
CA LYS A 235 -4.35 8.59 31.16
C LYS A 235 -5.61 8.15 31.91
N THR A 236 -6.73 8.87 31.76
CA THR A 236 -7.99 8.53 32.44
C THR A 236 -8.97 7.77 31.56
N GLY A 237 -8.62 7.54 30.29
CA GLY A 237 -9.49 6.95 29.27
C GLY A 237 -10.66 7.85 28.86
N LYS A 238 -10.75 9.08 29.40
CA LYS A 238 -11.88 9.99 29.14
C LYS A 238 -11.89 10.44 27.68
N LEU A 239 -13.09 10.50 27.10
CA LEU A 239 -13.29 11.01 25.74
C LEU A 239 -12.74 12.45 25.58
N THR A 240 -12.81 13.26 26.63
CA THR A 240 -12.30 14.64 26.63
C THR A 240 -10.77 14.73 26.60
N GLU A 241 -10.03 13.68 26.98
CA GLU A 241 -8.58 13.60 26.76
C GLU A 241 -8.29 13.24 25.32
N TRP A 242 -8.96 12.20 24.80
CA TRP A 242 -8.84 11.78 23.41
C TRP A 242 -9.19 12.89 22.42
N ALA A 243 -10.28 13.62 22.67
CA ALA A 243 -10.78 14.68 21.80
C ALA A 243 -9.74 15.78 21.54
N LYS A 244 -8.81 16.01 22.49
CA LYS A 244 -7.72 16.97 22.32
C LYS A 244 -6.61 16.47 21.38
N LEU A 245 -6.48 15.14 21.24
CA LEU A 245 -5.47 14.46 20.43
C LEU A 245 -5.97 14.11 19.02
N ALA A 246 -7.28 14.09 18.81
CA ALA A 246 -7.88 13.87 17.50
C ALA A 246 -7.50 14.98 16.50
N GLY A 247 -7.03 14.57 15.34
CA GLY A 247 -6.44 15.42 14.30
C GLY A 247 -5.01 15.87 14.59
N MET A 248 -4.44 15.54 15.76
CA MET A 248 -3.01 15.67 16.06
C MET A 248 -2.28 14.34 15.87
N TYR A 249 -2.79 13.29 16.51
CA TYR A 249 -2.28 11.93 16.40
C TYR A 249 -3.35 10.99 15.89
N PHE A 250 -4.58 11.09 16.39
CA PHE A 250 -5.64 10.15 16.07
C PHE A 250 -6.56 10.65 14.97
N ARG A 251 -7.01 9.74 14.12
CA ARG A 251 -8.11 10.00 13.20
C ARG A 251 -9.43 10.10 13.98
N PHE A 252 -10.36 10.90 13.49
CA PHE A 252 -11.74 10.76 13.92
C PHE A 252 -12.35 9.52 13.24
N PRO A 253 -12.99 8.59 13.97
CA PRO A 253 -13.58 7.39 13.37
C PRO A 253 -14.73 7.77 12.43
N CYS A 254 -14.56 7.56 11.12
CA CYS A 254 -15.59 7.86 10.12
C CYS A 254 -15.51 6.94 8.89
N GLU A 255 -16.63 6.80 8.18
CA GLU A 255 -16.85 5.87 7.05
C GLU A 255 -16.16 6.30 5.72
N ASP A 256 -15.31 7.33 5.74
CA ASP A 256 -14.77 7.97 4.53
C ASP A 256 -13.42 7.38 4.09
N PHE A 257 -13.45 6.13 3.62
CA PHE A 257 -12.26 5.44 3.12
C PHE A 257 -11.70 6.08 1.84
N GLU A 258 -12.51 6.80 1.04
CA GLU A 258 -12.02 7.46 -0.18
C GLU A 258 -10.97 8.53 0.13
N ASP A 259 -11.05 9.13 1.32
CA ASP A 259 -10.11 10.14 1.79
C ASP A 259 -8.73 9.57 2.14
N ILE A 260 -8.66 8.30 2.57
CA ILE A 260 -7.40 7.59 2.88
C ILE A 260 -6.68 7.21 1.59
N TYR A 261 -7.43 6.66 0.64
CA TYR A 261 -6.92 6.21 -0.66
C TYR A 261 -7.05 7.32 -1.72
N TRP A 262 -6.90 8.57 -1.30
CA TRP A 262 -7.10 9.77 -2.12
C TRP A 262 -6.26 9.74 -3.40
N ASP A 263 -5.03 9.20 -3.31
CA ASP A 263 -4.09 9.08 -4.40
C ASP A 263 -4.01 7.68 -5.02
N ASP A 264 -4.83 6.71 -4.63
CA ASP A 264 -4.81 5.39 -5.27
C ASP A 264 -5.26 5.50 -6.73
N ASP A 265 -4.27 5.42 -7.62
CA ASP A 265 -4.36 5.68 -9.05
C ASP A 265 -3.72 4.56 -9.89
N TYR A 266 -3.56 3.37 -9.30
CA TYR A 266 -2.97 2.24 -10.00
C TYR A 266 -3.81 1.82 -11.22
N LYS A 267 -3.10 1.44 -12.29
CA LYS A 267 -3.70 0.91 -13.53
C LYS A 267 -2.83 -0.22 -14.08
N ALA A 268 -3.43 -1.26 -14.65
CA ALA A 268 -2.70 -2.43 -15.17
C ALA A 268 -1.71 -2.11 -16.32
N SER A 269 -1.77 -0.89 -16.87
CA SER A 269 -0.79 -0.39 -17.84
C SER A 269 0.61 -0.13 -17.27
N MET A 270 0.78 -0.13 -15.95
CA MET A 270 2.07 0.01 -15.29
C MET A 270 2.35 -1.14 -14.32
N SER A 271 3.62 -1.33 -13.97
CA SER A 271 4.00 -2.32 -12.96
C SER A 271 3.60 -1.85 -11.56
N VAL A 272 2.97 -2.72 -10.76
CA VAL A 272 2.71 -2.50 -9.31
C VAL A 272 3.98 -2.02 -8.60
N LYS A 273 5.13 -2.66 -8.86
CA LYS A 273 6.43 -2.26 -8.28
C LYS A 273 6.78 -0.80 -8.57
N ASN A 274 6.65 -0.38 -9.83
CA ASN A 274 6.99 0.99 -10.23
C ASN A 274 5.96 2.00 -9.71
N TRP A 275 4.70 1.58 -9.59
CA TRP A 275 3.65 2.39 -9.01
C TRP A 275 3.89 2.63 -7.52
N LEU A 276 4.04 1.57 -6.72
CA LEU A 276 4.38 1.67 -5.29
C LEU A 276 5.62 2.53 -5.08
N ARG A 277 6.65 2.37 -5.93
CA ARG A 277 7.85 3.21 -5.86
C ARG A 277 7.59 4.70 -5.96
N LYS A 278 6.66 5.12 -6.81
CA LYS A 278 6.29 6.53 -6.91
C LYS A 278 5.57 7.04 -5.66
N LYS A 279 4.93 6.16 -4.89
CA LYS A 279 4.18 6.52 -3.68
C LYS A 279 5.08 6.79 -2.48
N TYR A 280 6.15 6.00 -2.32
CA TYR A 280 7.09 6.17 -1.20
C TYR A 280 8.38 6.92 -1.54
N THR A 281 8.59 7.31 -2.80
CA THR A 281 9.69 8.23 -3.18
C THR A 281 9.18 9.65 -3.02
N GLY A 282 9.83 10.45 -2.19
CA GLY A 282 9.37 11.81 -1.95
C GLY A 282 9.63 12.76 -3.13
N PRO A 283 9.24 14.04 -3.00
CA PRO A 283 8.63 14.65 -1.81
C PRO A 283 7.24 14.08 -1.46
N TYR A 284 6.93 14.07 -0.16
CA TYR A 284 5.68 13.50 0.38
C TYR A 284 4.57 14.54 0.44
N TYR A 285 3.36 14.10 0.08
CA TYR A 285 2.18 14.95 0.07
C TYR A 285 1.00 14.23 0.69
N TYR A 286 0.10 15.00 1.31
CA TYR A 286 -1.19 14.51 1.76
C TYR A 286 -2.31 15.29 1.07
N GLY A 287 -3.24 14.55 0.44
CA GLY A 287 -4.37 15.11 -0.30
C GLY A 287 -5.74 14.74 0.25
N GLY A 288 -5.81 13.91 1.30
CA GLY A 288 -7.04 13.71 2.07
C GLY A 288 -7.42 14.99 2.84
N THR A 289 -8.61 14.99 3.42
CA THR A 289 -9.31 16.13 4.04
C THR A 289 -9.82 15.82 5.45
N ARG A 290 -9.92 14.54 5.83
CA ARG A 290 -10.49 14.10 7.11
C ARG A 290 -9.49 14.17 8.26
N GLU A 291 -8.19 14.11 7.98
CA GLU A 291 -7.14 14.11 9.01
C GLU A 291 -6.69 15.52 9.45
N TYR A 292 -7.26 16.57 8.87
CA TYR A 292 -6.97 17.93 9.33
C TYR A 292 -7.56 18.17 10.71
N PHE A 293 -6.78 18.83 11.57
CA PHE A 293 -7.18 19.09 12.94
C PHE A 293 -8.55 19.78 13.05
N TYR A 294 -8.87 20.77 12.21
CA TYR A 294 -10.14 21.53 12.34
C TYR A 294 -11.30 20.62 11.99
N ARG A 295 -11.09 19.73 11.01
CA ARG A 295 -12.12 18.82 10.56
C ARG A 295 -12.41 17.80 11.66
N CYS A 296 -11.37 17.19 12.23
CA CYS A 296 -11.55 16.31 13.40
C CYS A 296 -12.20 17.03 14.58
N GLN A 297 -11.78 18.27 14.89
CA GLN A 297 -12.37 19.05 15.99
C GLN A 297 -13.83 19.44 15.71
N GLN A 298 -14.19 19.67 14.45
CA GLN A 298 -15.57 19.87 14.03
C GLN A 298 -16.39 18.59 14.19
N ASP A 299 -15.89 17.45 13.73
CA ASP A 299 -16.56 16.15 13.87
C ASP A 299 -16.78 15.79 15.35
N ILE A 300 -15.80 16.08 16.20
CA ILE A 300 -15.94 15.96 17.66
C ILE A 300 -17.05 16.85 18.20
N LYS A 301 -17.09 18.12 17.77
CA LYS A 301 -18.13 19.05 18.21
C LYS A 301 -19.52 18.54 17.79
N GLU A 302 -19.65 18.05 16.56
CA GLU A 302 -20.88 17.46 16.04
C GLU A 302 -21.30 16.22 16.85
N LEU A 303 -20.35 15.37 17.29
CA LEU A 303 -20.60 14.27 18.21
C LEU A 303 -21.13 14.76 19.57
N TYR A 304 -20.49 15.77 20.17
CA TYR A 304 -20.92 16.36 21.45
C TYR A 304 -22.31 17.01 21.37
N ASP A 305 -22.58 17.75 20.30
CA ASP A 305 -23.84 18.47 20.09
C ASP A 305 -24.98 17.51 19.71
N GLY A 306 -24.67 16.46 18.93
CA GLY A 306 -25.63 15.45 18.49
C GLY A 306 -26.00 14.44 19.56
N GLN A 307 -25.08 14.12 20.48
CA GLN A 307 -25.30 13.18 21.60
C GLN A 307 -24.79 13.75 22.93
N PRO A 308 -25.43 14.80 23.49
CA PRO A 308 -24.97 15.43 24.73
C PRO A 308 -25.07 14.50 25.96
N ILE A 309 -25.93 13.49 25.88
CA ILE A 309 -26.15 12.48 26.91
C ILE A 309 -26.11 11.10 26.25
N LEU A 310 -25.43 10.16 26.89
CA LEU A 310 -25.27 8.78 26.42
C LEU A 310 -25.87 7.79 27.42
N GLU A 311 -26.71 6.87 26.94
CA GLU A 311 -27.02 5.63 27.66
C GLU A 311 -25.83 4.69 27.48
N VAL A 312 -24.98 4.60 28.51
CA VAL A 312 -23.75 3.81 28.46
C VAL A 312 -24.09 2.33 28.50
N ARG A 313 -23.67 1.63 27.44
CA ARG A 313 -23.77 0.18 27.32
C ARG A 313 -22.47 -0.47 27.75
N LYS A 314 -22.60 -1.68 28.29
CA LYS A 314 -21.48 -2.57 28.58
C LYS A 314 -21.13 -3.37 27.33
N SER A 315 -19.91 -3.89 27.28
CA SER A 315 -19.56 -4.91 26.30
C SER A 315 -20.51 -6.11 26.39
N PHE A 316 -20.68 -6.85 25.30
CA PHE A 316 -21.59 -7.99 25.27
C PHE A 316 -21.26 -9.03 26.35
N ALA A 317 -19.97 -9.28 26.61
CA ALA A 317 -19.51 -10.21 27.63
C ALA A 317 -19.92 -9.75 29.05
N GLU A 318 -19.60 -8.50 29.40
CA GLU A 318 -19.96 -7.91 30.69
C GLU A 318 -21.50 -7.87 30.88
N TRP A 319 -22.22 -7.50 29.82
CA TRP A 319 -23.68 -7.50 29.80
C TRP A 319 -24.26 -8.92 30.04
N TYR A 320 -23.68 -9.92 29.40
CA TYR A 320 -24.13 -11.31 29.51
C TYR A 320 -23.87 -11.89 30.91
N GLU A 321 -22.71 -11.60 31.49
CA GLU A 321 -22.36 -11.98 32.86
C GLU A 321 -23.32 -11.36 33.87
N GLU A 322 -23.57 -10.06 33.79
CA GLU A 322 -24.52 -9.37 34.66
C GLU A 322 -25.94 -9.93 34.52
N CYS A 323 -26.38 -10.22 33.29
CA CYS A 323 -27.67 -10.88 33.08
C CYS A 323 -27.73 -12.23 33.81
N ASN A 324 -26.65 -13.02 33.80
CA ASN A 324 -26.60 -14.30 34.48
C ASN A 324 -26.59 -14.15 36.00
N GLU A 325 -25.91 -13.14 36.54
CA GLU A 325 -25.92 -12.82 37.97
C GLU A 325 -27.30 -12.33 38.44
N LEU A 326 -27.92 -11.42 37.69
CA LEU A 326 -29.26 -10.92 37.99
C LEU A 326 -30.29 -12.06 37.97
N LYS A 327 -30.24 -12.98 37.00
CA LYS A 327 -31.10 -14.18 36.99
C LYS A 327 -30.96 -15.01 38.27
N LYS A 328 -29.74 -15.15 38.81
CA LYS A 328 -29.49 -15.89 40.06
C LYS A 328 -30.06 -15.16 41.28
N ILE A 329 -30.00 -13.83 41.29
CA ILE A 329 -30.43 -13.01 42.43
C ILE A 329 -31.94 -12.80 42.45
N THR A 330 -32.54 -12.41 41.31
CA THR A 330 -33.96 -12.03 41.24
C THR A 330 -34.87 -13.22 40.94
N GLY A 331 -34.32 -14.32 40.41
CA GLY A 331 -35.10 -15.46 39.94
C GLY A 331 -35.90 -15.17 38.65
N ASN A 332 -35.80 -13.95 38.11
CA ASN A 332 -36.48 -13.53 36.89
C ASN A 332 -35.73 -14.08 35.68
N GLN A 333 -36.41 -14.86 34.83
CA GLN A 333 -35.80 -15.36 33.60
C GLN A 333 -35.52 -14.24 32.58
N ASP A 334 -36.20 -13.09 32.70
CA ASP A 334 -35.97 -11.88 31.91
C ASP A 334 -35.19 -10.81 32.69
N ALA A 335 -34.00 -11.18 33.17
CA ALA A 335 -33.11 -10.30 33.93
C ALA A 335 -32.70 -9.00 33.23
N LYS A 336 -32.95 -8.85 31.92
CA LYS A 336 -32.72 -7.59 31.19
C LYS A 336 -33.56 -6.44 31.76
N THR A 337 -34.73 -6.77 32.30
CA THR A 337 -35.67 -5.80 32.89
C THR A 337 -35.18 -5.24 34.23
N ASP A 338 -34.29 -5.96 34.92
CA ASP A 338 -33.74 -5.59 36.23
C ASP A 338 -32.42 -4.79 36.12
N MET A 339 -31.90 -4.59 34.91
CA MET A 339 -30.64 -3.87 34.69
C MET A 339 -30.79 -2.37 34.92
N ILE A 340 -29.87 -1.81 35.72
CA ILE A 340 -29.77 -0.36 35.93
C ILE A 340 -29.04 0.26 34.74
N LYS A 341 -29.75 1.12 34.00
CA LYS A 341 -29.16 1.91 32.93
C LYS A 341 -28.28 3.02 33.50
N ARG A 342 -27.03 3.09 33.04
CA ARG A 342 -26.16 4.25 33.30
C ARG A 342 -26.41 5.30 32.22
N ILE A 343 -26.84 6.48 32.61
CA ILE A 343 -26.98 7.65 31.73
C ILE A 343 -25.98 8.69 32.20
N ALA A 344 -25.11 9.15 31.30
CA ALA A 344 -24.06 10.12 31.62
C ALA A 344 -23.93 11.18 30.54
N PRO A 345 -23.50 12.42 30.88
CA PRO A 345 -23.05 13.37 29.88
C PRO A 345 -21.90 12.77 29.06
N ILE A 346 -21.91 12.96 27.74
CA ILE A 346 -20.85 12.42 26.85
C ILE A 346 -19.46 13.01 27.19
N SER A 347 -19.39 14.17 27.83
CA SER A 347 -18.14 14.75 28.35
C SER A 347 -17.55 13.97 29.54
N GLU A 348 -18.36 13.14 30.19
CA GLU A 348 -17.97 12.34 31.35
C GLU A 348 -17.73 10.87 31.01
N VAL A 349 -17.94 10.42 29.77
CA VAL A 349 -17.71 9.02 29.40
C VAL A 349 -16.26 8.76 29.00
N THR A 350 -15.87 7.49 29.07
CA THR A 350 -14.58 7.02 28.49
C THR A 350 -14.73 6.72 27.00
N VAL A 351 -13.60 6.61 26.30
CA VAL A 351 -13.56 6.17 24.89
C VAL A 351 -14.16 4.76 24.76
N LYS A 352 -13.80 3.83 25.66
CA LYS A 352 -14.36 2.47 25.68
C LYS A 352 -15.88 2.50 25.85
N GLU A 353 -16.39 3.25 26.84
CA GLU A 353 -17.83 3.39 27.06
C GLU A 353 -18.56 3.96 25.83
N LEU A 354 -17.94 4.91 25.12
CA LEU A 354 -18.50 5.45 23.88
C LEU A 354 -18.55 4.39 22.79
N ALA A 355 -17.44 3.68 22.55
CA ALA A 355 -17.32 2.65 21.52
C ALA A 355 -18.22 1.42 21.78
N ASP A 356 -18.43 1.05 23.05
CA ASP A 356 -19.37 -0.02 23.43
C ASP A 356 -20.84 0.40 23.24
N SER A 357 -21.12 1.71 23.23
CA SER A 357 -22.48 2.26 23.17
C SER A 357 -22.92 2.69 21.77
N ILE A 358 -21.98 3.16 20.95
CA ILE A 358 -22.19 3.67 19.60
C ILE A 358 -21.27 2.92 18.65
N HIS A 359 -21.83 2.48 17.52
CA HIS A 359 -21.04 1.85 16.48
C HIS A 359 -20.20 2.87 15.71
N PHE A 360 -18.91 2.56 15.54
CA PHE A 360 -18.00 3.24 14.64
C PHE A 360 -17.32 2.19 13.76
N GLU A 361 -17.06 2.51 12.49
CA GLU A 361 -16.36 1.60 11.57
C GLU A 361 -14.83 1.60 11.75
N GLY A 362 -14.28 2.55 12.52
CA GLY A 362 -12.85 2.66 12.83
C GLY A 362 -12.55 2.77 14.33
N GLY A 363 -11.30 2.54 14.69
CA GLY A 363 -10.78 2.62 16.06
C GLY A 363 -10.50 4.05 16.52
N PHE A 364 -10.62 4.30 17.82
CA PHE A 364 -10.22 5.58 18.44
C PHE A 364 -8.70 5.71 18.63
N ASP A 365 -7.97 4.65 18.36
CA ASP A 365 -6.52 4.52 18.44
C ASP A 365 -5.83 4.56 17.06
N GLU A 366 -6.61 4.64 15.97
CA GLU A 366 -6.08 4.82 14.62
C GLU A 366 -5.35 6.16 14.48
N LEU A 367 -4.10 6.10 14.03
CA LEU A 367 -3.25 7.26 13.82
C LEU A 367 -3.53 7.93 12.47
N ILE A 368 -3.34 9.24 12.39
CA ILE A 368 -3.39 9.99 11.14
C ILE A 368 -2.18 9.65 10.26
N GLU A 369 -2.40 9.41 8.97
CA GLU A 369 -1.32 8.99 8.08
C GLU A 369 -0.46 10.14 7.58
N ARG A 370 -0.97 11.38 7.62
CA ARG A 370 -0.19 12.58 7.24
C ARG A 370 0.97 12.90 8.19
N ILE A 371 1.05 12.29 9.37
CA ILE A 371 2.09 12.62 10.35
C ILE A 371 3.48 12.15 9.87
N PRO A 372 4.53 13.00 9.95
CA PRO A 372 5.90 12.57 9.72
C PRO A 372 6.33 11.56 10.78
N LEU A 373 7.03 10.51 10.36
CA LEU A 373 7.47 9.43 11.25
C LEU A 373 8.32 9.95 12.42
N CYS A 374 9.21 10.90 12.14
CA CYS A 374 10.08 11.53 13.14
C CYS A 374 9.35 12.38 14.18
N ASP A 375 8.04 12.62 14.01
CA ASP A 375 7.22 13.40 14.92
C ASP A 375 6.29 12.52 15.77
N ILE A 376 6.33 11.19 15.59
CA ILE A 376 5.53 10.24 16.37
C ILE A 376 6.37 9.10 16.96
N LEU A 377 7.36 8.58 16.23
CA LEU A 377 8.19 7.46 16.67
C LEU A 377 9.46 7.99 17.37
N LEU A 378 9.72 7.51 18.59
CA LEU A 378 10.91 7.83 19.38
C LEU A 378 12.15 7.26 18.70
N MET A 379 13.16 8.12 18.53
CA MET A 379 14.46 7.68 18.04
C MET A 379 15.27 7.03 19.16
N PRO A 380 16.23 6.13 18.85
CA PRO A 380 17.08 5.51 19.86
C PRO A 380 17.71 6.51 20.83
N GLY A 381 17.56 6.24 22.13
CA GLY A 381 18.08 7.10 23.20
C GLY A 381 17.19 8.29 23.56
N MET A 382 16.05 8.50 22.88
CA MET A 382 15.04 9.45 23.32
C MET A 382 14.23 8.87 24.47
N ALA A 383 13.99 9.69 25.50
CA ALA A 383 13.05 9.37 26.57
C ALA A 383 11.73 10.10 26.32
N GLN A 384 10.63 9.39 26.49
CA GLN A 384 9.30 9.96 26.44
C GLN A 384 9.06 10.88 27.65
N ASN A 385 8.42 12.04 27.42
CA ASN A 385 7.98 12.91 28.51
C ASN A 385 6.57 13.47 28.26
N PHE A 386 5.56 12.75 28.77
CA PHE A 386 4.15 13.17 28.70
C PHE A 386 3.81 14.40 29.55
N ASP A 387 4.64 14.76 30.53
CA ASP A 387 4.36 15.89 31.43
C ASP A 387 4.88 17.22 30.86
N SER A 388 5.85 17.16 29.94
CA SER A 388 6.25 18.32 29.11
C SER A 388 5.21 18.69 28.03
N TRP A 389 4.18 17.87 27.89
CA TRP A 389 3.16 17.92 26.85
C TRP A 389 2.04 18.87 27.25
N ASN A 390 2.20 20.15 26.91
CA ASN A 390 1.18 21.15 27.20
C ASN A 390 0.38 21.50 25.94
N PHE A 391 -0.91 21.14 25.91
CA PHE A 391 -1.87 21.52 24.86
C PHE A 391 -1.98 23.04 24.63
N SER A 392 -1.54 23.86 25.58
CA SER A 392 -1.50 25.31 25.44
C SER A 392 -0.26 25.83 24.69
N ASN A 393 0.70 24.97 24.35
CA ASN A 393 1.80 25.30 23.43
C ASN A 393 1.33 25.29 21.96
N ARG A 394 0.20 25.95 21.67
CA ARG A 394 -0.07 26.37 20.30
C ARG A 394 1.01 27.38 19.93
N ARG A 395 2.05 26.94 19.21
CA ARG A 395 2.81 27.86 18.36
C ARG A 395 1.91 28.25 17.20
N VAL A 396 0.95 29.12 17.48
CA VAL A 396 0.24 29.86 16.43
C VAL A 396 1.25 30.83 15.87
N LEU A 397 1.75 30.57 14.68
CA LEU A 397 2.48 31.59 13.94
C LEU A 397 1.43 32.57 13.43
N LYS A 398 1.54 33.81 13.90
CA LYS A 398 0.60 34.91 13.62
C LYS A 398 0.41 35.26 12.13
N ASP A 399 1.16 34.62 11.23
CA ASP A 399 1.27 35.00 9.82
C ASP A 399 0.92 33.85 8.85
N CYS A 400 0.12 32.87 9.29
CA CYS A 400 -0.35 31.79 8.41
C CYS A 400 -1.51 32.30 7.53
N GLU A 401 -1.36 32.24 6.20
CA GLU A 401 -2.38 32.74 5.24
C GLU A 401 -3.78 32.11 5.42
N ASN A 402 -3.87 30.93 6.07
CA ASN A 402 -5.13 30.27 6.43
C ASN A 402 -5.17 29.88 7.93
N GLU A 403 -5.10 30.87 8.82
CA GLU A 403 -5.24 30.73 10.28
C GLU A 403 -6.44 29.85 10.71
N ASN A 404 -7.48 29.76 9.88
CA ASN A 404 -8.71 28.99 10.13
C ASN A 404 -8.70 27.53 9.63
N MET A 405 -7.69 27.07 8.86
CA MET A 405 -7.69 25.75 8.19
C MET A 405 -6.67 24.73 8.74
N CYS A 406 -6.23 24.95 9.98
CA CYS A 406 -5.43 24.06 10.82
C CYS A 406 -3.97 23.82 10.57
N LEU A 407 -3.26 24.31 11.57
CA LEU A 407 -2.07 23.70 12.11
C LEU A 407 -2.50 23.00 13.39
N ALA A 408 -2.58 21.67 13.34
CA ALA A 408 -2.61 20.87 14.56
C ALA A 408 -1.48 21.38 15.50
N PRO A 409 -1.66 21.41 16.83
CA PRO A 409 -0.54 21.68 17.70
C PRO A 409 0.66 20.79 17.35
N VAL A 410 1.87 21.33 17.51
CA VAL A 410 3.11 20.62 17.19
C VAL A 410 3.13 19.28 17.93
N THR A 411 3.17 18.19 17.16
CA THR A 411 3.29 16.82 17.68
C THR A 411 4.70 16.59 18.22
N ALA A 412 4.94 15.53 18.98
CA ALA A 412 6.24 15.12 19.48
C ALA A 412 6.35 13.59 19.42
N PRO A 413 7.56 13.04 19.25
CA PRO A 413 7.74 11.61 19.25
C PRO A 413 7.39 11.04 20.62
N ILE A 414 6.52 10.03 20.62
CA ILE A 414 5.93 9.45 21.83
C ILE A 414 5.83 7.92 21.74
N LEU A 415 5.94 7.30 20.58
CA LEU A 415 5.80 5.85 20.47
C LEU A 415 7.18 5.22 20.39
N ASP A 416 7.47 4.23 21.22
CA ASP A 416 8.69 3.42 21.12
C ASP A 416 8.60 2.39 19.97
N ALA A 417 7.37 1.93 19.69
CA ALA A 417 7.02 1.14 18.53
C ALA A 417 5.68 1.58 17.95
N LEU A 418 5.55 1.46 16.62
CA LEU A 418 4.29 1.59 15.90
C LEU A 418 3.78 0.19 15.52
N HIS A 419 2.47 0.00 15.65
CA HIS A 419 1.78 -1.19 15.18
C HIS A 419 1.08 -0.84 13.87
N TYR A 420 1.36 -1.59 12.80
CA TYR A 420 0.72 -1.43 11.50
C TYR A 420 -0.13 -2.66 11.22
N TRP A 421 -1.42 -2.45 10.97
CA TRP A 421 -2.38 -3.50 10.69
C TRP A 421 -2.80 -3.41 9.23
N TYR A 422 -2.73 -4.52 8.50
CA TYR A 422 -3.05 -4.61 7.08
C TYR A 422 -3.87 -5.87 6.81
N ASP A 423 -4.87 -5.74 5.95
CA ASP A 423 -5.81 -6.81 5.64
C ASP A 423 -6.48 -7.36 6.90
N TYR A 424 -7.59 -6.74 7.31
CA TYR A 424 -8.33 -7.14 8.51
C TYR A 424 -8.91 -8.56 8.43
N GLY A 425 -8.89 -9.20 7.25
CA GLY A 425 -9.26 -10.60 7.05
C GLY A 425 -8.11 -11.55 7.36
N ASP A 426 -6.94 -11.33 6.74
CA ASP A 426 -5.73 -12.14 6.97
C ASP A 426 -4.97 -11.76 8.26
N ASP A 427 -5.29 -10.60 8.81
CA ASP A 427 -4.78 -10.03 10.06
C ASP A 427 -3.24 -9.85 10.03
N TRP A 428 -2.70 -9.20 9.00
CA TRP A 428 -1.26 -8.95 8.95
C TRP A 428 -0.86 -7.79 9.87
N ASN A 429 -0.07 -8.10 10.90
CA ASN A 429 0.41 -7.14 11.87
C ASN A 429 1.92 -6.95 11.73
N VAL A 430 2.38 -5.70 11.64
CA VAL A 430 3.80 -5.34 11.53
C VAL A 430 4.17 -4.43 12.70
N LYS A 431 5.16 -4.86 13.48
CA LYS A 431 5.81 -4.03 14.49
C LYS A 431 6.91 -3.21 13.84
N ILE A 432 6.92 -1.91 14.10
CA ILE A 432 7.84 -0.95 13.51
C ILE A 432 8.61 -0.26 14.63
N THR A 433 9.93 -0.40 14.64
CA THR A 433 10.81 0.25 15.63
C THR A 433 11.94 1.01 14.96
N ALA A 434 12.35 2.13 15.54
CA ALA A 434 13.53 2.87 15.08
C ALA A 434 14.78 2.30 15.73
N THR A 435 15.73 1.83 14.92
CA THR A 435 16.99 1.24 15.41
C THR A 435 18.18 2.19 15.27
N LYS A 436 18.10 3.17 14.37
CA LYS A 436 19.13 4.20 14.22
C LYS A 436 18.55 5.49 13.63
N CYS A 437 19.10 6.62 14.05
CA CYS A 437 18.77 7.94 13.50
C CYS A 437 20.05 8.59 12.97
N TYR A 438 19.95 9.19 11.77
CA TYR A 438 21.03 9.92 11.12
C TYR A 438 20.63 11.37 10.98
N GLU A 439 21.13 12.24 11.85
CA GLU A 439 20.70 13.64 11.90
C GLU A 439 21.26 14.49 10.74
N THR A 440 22.31 14.01 10.08
CA THR A 440 22.94 14.74 8.96
C THR A 440 23.38 13.79 7.86
N LYS A 441 23.45 14.29 6.62
CA LYS A 441 24.00 13.55 5.48
C LYS A 441 25.40 12.99 5.77
N LYS A 442 26.27 13.79 6.39
CA LYS A 442 27.65 13.36 6.74
C LYS A 442 27.67 12.15 7.67
N LYS A 443 26.79 12.11 8.67
CA LYS A 443 26.67 10.95 9.58
C LYS A 443 26.14 9.71 8.85
N TYR A 444 25.24 9.91 7.89
CA TYR A 444 24.71 8.83 7.05
C TYR A 444 25.78 8.28 6.09
N GLU A 445 26.50 9.13 5.35
CA GLU A 445 27.59 8.69 4.45
C GLU A 445 28.68 7.91 5.19
N ALA A 446 28.93 8.24 6.47
CA ALA A 446 29.89 7.54 7.31
C ALA A 446 29.42 6.16 7.80
N SER A 447 28.14 5.79 7.64
CA SER A 447 27.62 4.49 8.09
C SER A 447 27.95 3.33 7.15
N GLY A 448 28.27 3.62 5.88
CA GLY A 448 28.42 2.62 4.83
C GLY A 448 27.10 2.14 4.22
N ASP A 449 25.97 2.76 4.58
CA ASP A 449 24.66 2.47 3.98
C ASP A 449 24.55 3.04 2.54
N PRO A 450 23.64 2.51 1.69
CA PRO A 450 23.46 3.01 0.32
C PRO A 450 23.07 4.49 0.25
N THR A 451 23.91 5.32 -0.39
CA THR A 451 23.70 6.78 -0.45
C THR A 451 22.79 7.23 -1.59
N GLU A 452 22.96 6.66 -2.78
CA GLU A 452 22.23 7.05 -4.00
C GLU A 452 20.69 7.03 -3.82
N PRO A 453 20.06 5.98 -3.23
CA PRO A 453 18.61 6.00 -2.99
C PRO A 453 18.18 7.15 -2.09
N MET A 454 18.96 7.47 -1.05
CA MET A 454 18.60 8.52 -0.10
C MET A 454 18.76 9.92 -0.70
N GLU A 455 19.70 10.11 -1.63
CA GLU A 455 19.80 11.35 -2.44
C GLU A 455 18.61 11.52 -3.39
N GLU A 456 18.07 10.40 -3.90
CA GLU A 456 16.81 10.36 -4.65
C GLU A 456 15.57 10.43 -3.76
N HIS A 457 15.75 10.63 -2.44
CA HIS A 457 14.67 10.67 -1.45
C HIS A 457 13.81 9.39 -1.46
N ARG A 458 14.48 8.25 -1.67
CA ARG A 458 13.89 6.93 -1.81
C ARG A 458 14.37 6.02 -0.67
N PRO A 459 13.44 5.36 0.04
CA PRO A 459 13.73 4.27 0.96
C PRO A 459 14.55 3.14 0.33
N VAL A 460 15.37 2.48 1.15
CA VAL A 460 16.16 1.30 0.76
C VAL A 460 16.05 0.21 1.82
N CYS A 461 15.92 -1.04 1.40
CA CYS A 461 15.96 -2.19 2.30
C CYS A 461 17.39 -2.71 2.34
N VAL A 462 17.94 -2.84 3.55
CA VAL A 462 19.35 -3.21 3.78
C VAL A 462 19.49 -4.62 4.35
N ASP A 463 18.43 -5.17 4.94
CA ASP A 463 18.39 -6.56 5.38
C ASP A 463 16.97 -7.14 5.28
N ALA A 464 16.88 -8.47 5.12
CA ALA A 464 15.61 -9.17 5.02
C ALA A 464 15.73 -10.62 5.53
N ASP A 465 14.89 -10.97 6.50
CA ASP A 465 14.70 -12.34 6.98
C ASP A 465 13.38 -12.94 6.43
N ALA A 466 13.45 -14.21 6.02
CA ALA A 466 12.39 -14.92 5.29
C ALA A 466 12.02 -14.37 3.90
N LEU A 467 11.30 -15.19 3.14
CA LEU A 467 10.64 -14.82 1.88
C LEU A 467 9.52 -13.78 2.12
N PRO A 468 9.15 -12.99 1.10
CA PRO A 468 7.94 -12.17 1.18
C PRO A 468 6.69 -13.04 1.35
N VAL A 469 5.69 -12.50 2.05
CA VAL A 469 4.34 -13.06 2.13
C VAL A 469 3.50 -12.58 0.93
N CYS A 470 2.19 -12.76 0.97
CA CYS A 470 1.26 -12.34 -0.08
C CYS A 470 -0.11 -12.00 0.48
N ASP A 471 -0.88 -11.19 -0.27
CA ASP A 471 -2.28 -10.87 0.02
C ASP A 471 -3.17 -12.12 -0.11
N ASP A 472 -4.32 -12.12 0.58
CA ASP A 472 -5.42 -13.10 0.43
C ASP A 472 -5.02 -14.58 0.62
N VAL A 473 -3.97 -14.84 1.39
CA VAL A 473 -3.46 -16.21 1.60
C VAL A 473 -4.08 -16.88 2.83
N GLY A 474 -4.81 -16.14 3.67
CA GLY A 474 -5.36 -16.62 4.93
C GLY A 474 -4.42 -16.40 6.11
N GLY A 475 -3.72 -15.27 6.11
CA GLY A 475 -2.79 -14.91 7.18
C GLY A 475 -1.58 -15.85 7.28
N ILE A 476 -0.92 -15.84 8.44
CA ILE A 476 0.32 -16.63 8.64
C ILE A 476 0.12 -18.14 8.50
N TYR A 477 -1.03 -18.67 8.95
CA TYR A 477 -1.35 -20.09 8.82
C TYR A 477 -1.66 -20.48 7.38
N GLY A 478 -2.41 -19.64 6.67
CA GLY A 478 -2.66 -19.81 5.25
C GLY A 478 -1.37 -19.75 4.42
N TYR A 479 -0.44 -18.85 4.78
CA TYR A 479 0.89 -18.80 4.17
C TYR A 479 1.70 -20.09 4.43
N CYS A 480 1.66 -20.64 5.65
CA CYS A 480 2.29 -21.93 5.95
C CYS A 480 1.68 -23.06 5.12
N ASN A 481 0.34 -23.10 4.99
CA ASN A 481 -0.35 -24.08 4.16
C ASN A 481 0.05 -23.94 2.69
N MET A 482 0.10 -22.73 2.15
CA MET A 482 0.57 -22.46 0.78
C MET A 482 1.98 -23.02 0.56
N LEU A 483 2.91 -22.76 1.49
CA LEU A 483 4.28 -23.28 1.41
C LEU A 483 4.31 -24.80 1.45
N GLU A 484 3.57 -25.43 2.37
CA GLU A 484 3.47 -26.88 2.48
C GLU A 484 2.92 -27.50 1.18
N THR A 485 1.84 -26.95 0.60
CA THR A 485 1.26 -27.41 -0.67
C THR A 485 2.24 -27.28 -1.84
N ILE A 486 2.95 -26.15 -1.98
CA ILE A 486 3.92 -25.94 -3.08
C ILE A 486 5.09 -26.92 -2.99
N HIS A 487 5.43 -27.39 -1.79
CA HIS A 487 6.51 -28.33 -1.52
C HIS A 487 6.06 -29.78 -1.34
N GLY A 488 4.75 -30.05 -1.36
CA GLY A 488 4.17 -31.38 -1.26
C GLY A 488 4.38 -32.27 -2.48
N ASP A 489 3.90 -33.51 -2.34
CA ASP A 489 4.02 -34.59 -3.32
C ASP A 489 2.88 -34.60 -4.36
N ASP A 490 1.73 -33.99 -4.06
CA ASP A 490 0.62 -33.86 -5.00
C ASP A 490 0.96 -32.84 -6.10
N ILE A 491 1.12 -33.33 -7.34
CA ILE A 491 1.54 -32.50 -8.47
C ILE A 491 0.44 -31.53 -8.90
N GLU A 492 -0.83 -31.92 -8.79
CA GLU A 492 -1.96 -31.09 -9.25
C GLU A 492 -2.17 -29.92 -8.29
N GLU A 493 -2.25 -30.19 -6.99
CA GLU A 493 -2.39 -29.14 -5.97
C GLU A 493 -1.20 -28.18 -5.97
N LYS A 494 0.01 -28.72 -6.14
CA LYS A 494 1.24 -27.95 -6.21
C LYS A 494 1.27 -26.98 -7.39
N GLU A 495 0.93 -27.42 -8.60
CA GLU A 495 0.95 -26.53 -9.76
C GLU A 495 -0.18 -25.50 -9.68
N SER A 496 -1.37 -25.89 -9.21
CA SER A 496 -2.48 -24.97 -8.93
C SER A 496 -2.08 -23.87 -7.92
N MET A 497 -1.48 -24.26 -6.79
CA MET A 497 -1.06 -23.30 -5.76
C MET A 497 0.06 -22.38 -6.24
N LYS A 498 1.01 -22.88 -7.05
CA LYS A 498 2.04 -22.05 -7.68
C LYS A 498 1.46 -21.05 -8.67
N GLU A 499 0.45 -21.45 -9.44
CA GLU A 499 -0.22 -20.56 -10.38
C GLU A 499 -0.93 -19.43 -9.63
N TRP A 500 -1.68 -19.77 -8.59
CA TRP A 500 -2.31 -18.79 -7.70
C TRP A 500 -1.28 -17.83 -7.08
N ALA A 501 -0.21 -18.36 -6.46
CA ALA A 501 0.83 -17.56 -5.81
C ALA A 501 1.53 -16.61 -6.80
N ARG A 502 1.80 -17.07 -8.03
CA ARG A 502 2.36 -16.20 -9.10
C ARG A 502 1.39 -15.11 -9.52
N GLY A 503 0.09 -15.42 -9.58
CA GLY A 503 -0.98 -14.45 -9.79
C GLY A 503 -0.98 -13.36 -8.72
N MET A 504 -0.70 -13.72 -7.47
CA MET A 504 -0.50 -12.79 -6.34
C MET A 504 0.88 -12.12 -6.32
N GLY A 505 1.71 -12.31 -7.35
CA GLY A 505 3.03 -11.69 -7.46
C GLY A 505 4.14 -12.38 -6.65
N TRP A 506 3.83 -13.47 -5.95
CA TRP A 506 4.79 -14.25 -5.19
C TRP A 506 5.63 -15.17 -6.09
N THR A 507 6.94 -15.24 -5.85
CA THR A 507 7.88 -15.96 -6.74
C THR A 507 8.64 -17.09 -6.06
N GLY A 508 8.56 -17.20 -4.73
CA GLY A 508 9.32 -18.18 -3.94
C GLY A 508 10.83 -17.98 -3.96
N ARG A 509 11.32 -16.83 -4.43
CA ARG A 509 12.76 -16.54 -4.55
C ARG A 509 13.15 -15.49 -3.53
N LYS A 510 14.31 -15.71 -2.88
CA LYS A 510 14.97 -14.65 -2.10
C LYS A 510 15.33 -13.49 -3.03
N ILE A 511 14.94 -12.29 -2.60
CA ILE A 511 15.28 -11.05 -3.27
C ILE A 511 16.44 -10.44 -2.48
N ASN A 512 17.48 -9.96 -3.16
CA ASN A 512 18.51 -9.18 -2.51
C ASN A 512 17.85 -7.96 -1.84
N PRO A 513 18.06 -7.68 -0.54
CA PRO A 513 17.43 -6.57 0.17
C PRO A 513 17.47 -5.25 -0.61
N ASN A 514 18.62 -4.92 -1.21
CA ASN A 514 18.82 -3.68 -1.97
C ASN A 514 17.93 -3.57 -3.23
N ASN A 515 17.27 -4.64 -3.66
CA ASN A 515 16.38 -4.69 -4.83
C ASN A 515 14.88 -4.73 -4.46
N ILE A 516 14.56 -4.78 -3.17
CA ILE A 516 13.18 -4.82 -2.67
C ILE A 516 12.49 -3.47 -2.95
N LEU A 517 13.05 -2.37 -2.45
CA LEU A 517 12.52 -1.00 -2.63
C LEU A 517 13.05 -0.34 -3.92
#